data_AF-A0A4D6MYD4-F1
#
_entry.id   AF-A0A4D6MYD4-F1
#
_cell.length_a   1.000
_cell.length_b   1.000
_cell.length_c   1.000
_cell.angle_alpha   90.00
_cell.angle_beta   90.00
_cell.angle_gamma   90.00
#
_symmetry.space_group_name_H-M   'P 1'
#
loop_
_entity.id
_entity.type
_entity.pdbx_description
1 polymer ?
#
loop_
_entity_poly.entity_id
_entity_poly.type
_entity_poly.pdbx_seq_one_letter_code
_entity_poly.pdbx_strand_id
1 'polypeptide(L)'
;MASEKRKRNTNSDVRKKRKRKEEAETGKAEEKSEERSLEALRLLQSATGLQLSSLELESLRQDCVLEVPNHSDIQILGKTVKAVFGSSWREHLCEGSVVEGKVNAGSPAVLIISSSALRCIHLLRGFRSFTKQCHAAKLFAKHLKLQEQISLLKNRVNIASGTPSRIKKLIDAEALDLSRLQVLVLDLQPDVKGYSLLTLPQVRDEFLEVFKNYFYEAMIQGGLRICLYGYQAGVGLKDKHKQGHTIPDT
;
A
#
# COMPACT_ATOMS: atom_id res chain seq x y z
N MET A 1 4.29 -50.72 40.26
CA MET A 1 4.55 -50.30 38.86
C MET A 1 3.27 -49.89 38.08
N ALA A 2 2.27 -49.24 38.70
CA ALA A 2 1.02 -48.86 38.02
C ALA A 2 0.82 -47.32 37.87
N SER A 3 1.69 -46.52 38.48
CA SER A 3 1.51 -45.07 38.63
C SER A 3 2.18 -44.24 37.51
N GLU A 4 3.15 -44.81 36.79
CA GLU A 4 3.91 -44.09 35.74
C GLU A 4 3.27 -44.16 34.35
N LYS A 5 2.43 -45.17 34.07
CA LYS A 5 1.72 -45.28 32.76
C LYS A 5 0.55 -44.31 32.61
N ARG A 6 -0.09 -43.86 33.71
CA ARG A 6 -1.25 -42.93 33.65
C ARG A 6 -0.86 -41.46 33.45
N LYS A 7 0.35 -41.04 33.82
CA LYS A 7 0.84 -39.65 33.66
C LYS A 7 1.33 -39.30 32.24
N ARG A 8 1.75 -40.29 31.45
CA ARG A 8 2.22 -40.07 30.05
C ARG A 8 1.06 -39.88 29.05
N ASN A 9 -0.10 -40.51 29.29
CA ASN A 9 -1.24 -40.43 28.37
C ASN A 9 -1.91 -39.04 28.37
N THR A 10 -2.11 -38.43 29.54
CA THR A 10 -2.77 -37.12 29.68
C THR A 10 -1.99 -35.97 29.05
N ASN A 11 -0.65 -36.03 29.02
CA ASN A 11 0.17 -34.96 28.46
C ASN A 11 0.18 -34.97 26.91
N SER A 12 -0.03 -36.15 26.31
CA SER A 12 -0.12 -36.31 24.85
C SER A 12 -1.47 -35.80 24.29
N ASP A 13 -2.57 -36.06 25.00
CA ASP A 13 -3.90 -35.57 24.62
C ASP A 13 -4.01 -34.06 24.76
N VAL A 14 -3.41 -33.45 25.79
CA VAL A 14 -3.39 -31.98 25.96
C VAL A 14 -2.58 -31.30 24.85
N ARG A 15 -1.43 -31.86 24.44
CA ARG A 15 -0.65 -31.37 23.28
C ARG A 15 -1.43 -31.52 21.97
N LYS A 16 -2.13 -32.63 21.76
CA LYS A 16 -2.94 -32.88 20.55
C LYS A 16 -4.16 -31.96 20.48
N LYS A 17 -4.78 -31.64 21.61
CA LYS A 17 -5.88 -30.65 21.72
C LYS A 17 -5.40 -29.22 21.50
N ARG A 18 -4.22 -28.84 22.02
CA ARG A 18 -3.60 -27.53 21.75
C ARG A 18 -3.23 -27.36 20.27
N LYS A 19 -2.60 -28.37 19.66
CA LYS A 19 -2.23 -28.33 18.24
C LYS A 19 -3.44 -28.22 17.31
N ARG A 20 -4.52 -28.97 17.59
CA ARG A 20 -5.80 -28.83 16.85
C ARG A 20 -6.46 -27.46 17.03
N LYS A 21 -6.28 -26.82 18.19
CA LYS A 21 -6.82 -25.48 18.45
C LYS A 21 -6.01 -24.40 17.72
N GLU A 22 -4.68 -24.52 17.70
CA GLU A 22 -3.79 -23.66 16.91
C GLU A 22 -4.02 -23.83 15.41
N GLU A 23 -4.16 -25.05 14.90
CA GLU A 23 -4.49 -25.31 13.48
C GLU A 23 -5.86 -24.72 13.09
N ALA A 24 -6.87 -24.82 13.98
CA ALA A 24 -8.19 -24.23 13.73
C ALA A 24 -8.22 -22.70 13.86
N GLU A 25 -7.41 -22.11 14.74
CA GLU A 25 -7.25 -20.65 14.86
C GLU A 25 -6.45 -20.08 13.68
N THR A 26 -5.47 -20.83 13.16
CA THR A 26 -4.68 -20.47 11.98
C THR A 26 -5.54 -20.51 10.72
N GLY A 27 -6.30 -21.59 10.50
CA GLY A 27 -7.22 -21.69 9.36
C GLY A 27 -8.30 -20.59 9.36
N LYS A 28 -8.85 -20.23 10.53
CA LYS A 28 -9.79 -19.10 10.65
C LYS A 28 -9.14 -17.74 10.39
N ALA A 29 -7.86 -17.57 10.70
CA ALA A 29 -7.13 -16.33 10.46
C ALA A 29 -6.76 -16.19 8.98
N GLU A 30 -6.38 -17.28 8.32
CA GLU A 30 -6.11 -17.35 6.88
C GLU A 30 -7.38 -17.06 6.07
N GLU A 31 -8.50 -17.74 6.37
CA GLU A 31 -9.79 -17.52 5.70
C GLU A 31 -10.25 -16.05 5.81
N LYS A 32 -10.08 -15.44 6.99
CA LYS A 32 -10.40 -14.03 7.22
C LYS A 32 -9.45 -13.05 6.51
N SER A 33 -8.20 -13.44 6.28
CA SER A 33 -7.24 -12.65 5.49
C SER A 33 -7.60 -12.71 4.01
N GLU A 34 -7.93 -13.90 3.50
CA GLU A 34 -8.34 -14.06 2.10
C GLU A 34 -9.60 -13.24 1.77
N GLU A 35 -10.60 -13.24 2.65
CA GLU A 35 -11.81 -12.41 2.51
C GLU A 35 -11.48 -10.91 2.43
N ARG A 36 -10.57 -10.42 3.29
CA ARG A 36 -10.17 -9.00 3.31
C ARG A 36 -9.39 -8.59 2.08
N SER A 37 -8.48 -9.46 1.63
CA SER A 37 -7.72 -9.27 0.40
C SER A 37 -8.65 -9.19 -0.82
N LEU A 38 -9.68 -10.04 -0.88
CA LEU A 38 -10.72 -9.98 -1.90
C LEU A 38 -11.56 -8.69 -1.84
N GLU A 39 -11.94 -8.24 -0.63
CA GLU A 39 -12.69 -6.99 -0.46
C GLU A 39 -11.86 -5.77 -0.92
N ALA A 40 -10.58 -5.75 -0.58
CA ALA A 40 -9.64 -4.73 -1.03
C ALA A 40 -9.47 -4.70 -2.56
N LEU A 41 -9.38 -5.87 -3.20
CA LEU A 41 -9.36 -5.96 -4.66
C LEU A 41 -10.66 -5.44 -5.27
N ARG A 42 -11.82 -5.79 -4.71
CA ARG A 42 -13.12 -5.27 -5.18
C ARG A 42 -13.22 -3.75 -5.04
N LEU A 43 -12.72 -3.19 -3.95
CA LEU A 43 -12.65 -1.74 -3.76
C LEU A 43 -11.76 -1.09 -4.83
N LEU A 44 -10.60 -1.68 -5.10
CA LEU A 44 -9.69 -1.16 -6.10
C LEU A 44 -10.32 -1.22 -7.50
N GLN A 45 -10.97 -2.33 -7.85
CA GLN A 45 -11.70 -2.49 -9.11
C GLN A 45 -12.82 -1.46 -9.27
N SER A 46 -13.66 -1.29 -8.24
CA SER A 46 -14.78 -0.34 -8.30
C SER A 46 -14.29 1.10 -8.42
N ALA A 47 -13.25 1.48 -7.67
CA ALA A 47 -12.70 2.82 -7.71
C ALA A 47 -11.98 3.14 -9.02
N THR A 48 -11.32 2.15 -9.63
CA THR A 48 -10.53 2.34 -10.86
C THR A 48 -11.33 2.10 -12.14
N GLY A 49 -12.48 1.45 -12.04
CA GLY A 49 -13.25 0.98 -13.18
C GLY A 49 -12.52 -0.12 -13.97
N LEU A 50 -11.58 -0.83 -13.34
CA LEU A 50 -10.85 -1.93 -13.95
C LEU A 50 -11.71 -3.18 -13.98
N GLN A 51 -11.82 -3.79 -15.15
CA GLN A 51 -12.47 -5.09 -15.33
C GLN A 51 -11.39 -6.17 -15.29
N LEU A 52 -11.14 -6.72 -14.11
CA LEU A 52 -10.25 -7.89 -13.99
C LEU A 52 -11.04 -9.13 -14.36
N SER A 53 -10.50 -9.93 -15.26
CA SER A 53 -11.00 -11.28 -15.55
C SER A 53 -10.88 -12.18 -14.31
N SER A 54 -11.60 -13.31 -14.32
CA SER A 54 -11.49 -14.32 -13.26
C SER A 54 -10.05 -14.82 -13.08
N LEU A 55 -9.29 -14.96 -14.18
CA LEU A 55 -7.91 -15.42 -14.17
C LEU A 55 -6.93 -14.38 -13.61
N GLU A 56 -7.12 -13.10 -13.92
CA GLU A 56 -6.33 -12.01 -13.31
C GLU A 56 -6.64 -11.90 -11.82
N LEU A 57 -7.91 -12.00 -11.44
CA LEU A 57 -8.32 -12.05 -10.04
C LEU A 57 -7.67 -13.23 -9.30
N GLU A 58 -7.57 -14.40 -9.92
CA GLU A 58 -6.89 -15.56 -9.34
C GLU A 58 -5.38 -15.37 -9.25
N SER A 59 -4.74 -14.78 -10.26
CA SER A 59 -3.30 -14.50 -10.26
C SER A 59 -2.91 -13.42 -9.23
N LEU A 60 -3.84 -12.53 -8.89
CA LEU A 60 -3.66 -11.50 -7.85
C LEU A 60 -3.93 -12.00 -6.43
N ARG A 61 -4.52 -13.19 -6.26
CA ARG A 61 -4.88 -13.71 -4.92
C ARG A 61 -3.62 -14.05 -4.13
N GLN A 62 -3.62 -13.61 -2.87
CA GLN A 62 -2.61 -13.76 -1.80
C GLN A 62 -1.45 -12.76 -1.78
N ASP A 63 -0.72 -12.49 -2.86
CA ASP A 63 0.51 -11.66 -2.76
C ASP A 63 0.35 -10.20 -3.21
N CYS A 64 -0.70 -9.87 -3.97
CA CYS A 64 -0.85 -8.54 -4.53
C CYS A 64 -1.29 -7.51 -3.49
N VAL A 65 -2.19 -7.85 -2.55
CA VAL A 65 -2.70 -6.89 -1.58
C VAL A 65 -1.99 -7.05 -0.24
N LEU A 66 -1.37 -5.97 0.23
CA LEU A 66 -0.73 -5.92 1.53
C LEU A 66 -1.74 -5.48 2.60
N GLU A 67 -2.08 -6.41 3.49
CA GLU A 67 -2.91 -6.12 4.66
C GLU A 67 -2.13 -5.38 5.75
N VAL A 68 -2.73 -4.31 6.26
CA VAL A 68 -2.21 -3.58 7.43
C VAL A 68 -3.16 -3.84 8.60
N PRO A 69 -2.74 -4.60 9.64
CA PRO A 69 -3.61 -5.02 10.74
C PRO A 69 -4.31 -3.87 11.50
N ASN A 70 -3.69 -2.69 11.52
CA ASN A 70 -4.27 -1.46 12.06
C ASN A 70 -4.06 -0.31 11.08
N HIS A 71 -5.13 0.00 10.34
CA HIS A 71 -5.14 0.97 9.25
C HIS A 71 -4.88 2.43 9.66
N SER A 72 -4.73 2.71 10.97
CA SER A 72 -4.43 4.04 11.51
C SER A 72 -3.00 4.19 12.06
N ASP A 73 -2.26 3.10 12.20
CA ASP A 73 -0.91 3.13 12.77
C ASP A 73 0.18 3.11 11.69
N ILE A 74 0.81 4.27 11.50
CA ILE A 74 1.91 4.45 10.55
C ILE A 74 3.16 3.62 10.89
N GLN A 75 3.38 3.25 12.16
CA GLN A 75 4.51 2.39 12.55
C GLN A 75 4.26 0.94 12.14
N ILE A 76 3.02 0.49 12.23
CA ILE A 76 2.62 -0.83 11.72
C ILE A 76 2.76 -0.85 10.20
N LEU A 77 2.32 0.20 9.48
CA LEU A 77 2.55 0.32 8.03
C LEU A 77 4.04 0.14 7.68
N GLY A 78 4.93 0.86 8.35
CA GLY A 78 6.37 0.75 8.10
C GLY A 78 6.91 -0.67 8.35
N LYS A 79 6.43 -1.36 9.40
CA LYS A 79 6.80 -2.75 9.70
C LYS A 79 6.26 -3.74 8.66
N THR A 80 5.01 -3.58 8.22
CA THR A 80 4.38 -4.40 7.19
C THR A 80 5.14 -4.27 5.88
N VAL A 81 5.40 -3.05 5.41
CA VAL A 81 6.16 -2.83 4.18
C VAL A 81 7.58 -3.40 4.29
N LYS A 82 8.24 -3.25 5.44
CA LYS A 82 9.56 -3.85 5.67
C LYS A 82 9.53 -5.38 5.52
N ALA A 83 8.48 -6.05 6.00
CA ALA A 83 8.37 -7.50 5.94
C ALA A 83 8.32 -8.03 4.50
N VAL A 84 7.75 -7.27 3.56
CA VAL A 84 7.70 -7.61 2.13
C VAL A 84 9.09 -7.85 1.53
N PHE A 85 10.09 -7.07 1.96
CA PHE A 85 11.45 -7.18 1.45
C PHE A 85 12.30 -8.25 2.17
N GLY A 86 11.73 -8.94 3.16
CA GLY A 86 12.38 -10.05 3.86
C GLY A 86 13.74 -9.69 4.46
N SER A 87 14.74 -10.55 4.24
CA SER A 87 16.13 -10.34 4.69
C SER A 87 16.83 -9.18 3.98
N SER A 88 16.40 -8.84 2.76
CA SER A 88 17.02 -7.82 1.88
C SER A 88 16.49 -6.40 2.11
N TRP A 89 15.66 -6.18 3.14
CA TRP A 89 15.00 -4.88 3.36
C TRP A 89 15.96 -3.69 3.49
N ARG A 90 17.17 -3.89 4.00
CA ARG A 90 18.16 -2.80 4.16
C ARG A 90 18.65 -2.28 2.81
N GLU A 91 18.88 -3.18 1.87
CA GLU A 91 19.31 -2.84 0.52
C GLU A 91 18.22 -2.02 -0.18
N HIS A 92 16.98 -2.50 -0.13
CA HIS A 92 15.86 -1.85 -0.81
C HIS A 92 15.43 -0.53 -0.16
N LEU A 93 15.47 -0.43 1.18
CA LEU A 93 14.83 0.66 1.93
C LEU A 93 15.81 1.65 2.58
N CYS A 94 17.07 1.27 2.83
CA CYS A 94 18.00 2.08 3.64
C CYS A 94 19.21 2.63 2.88
N GLU A 95 19.86 1.82 2.04
CA GLU A 95 21.15 2.19 1.43
C GLU A 95 21.11 3.57 0.73
N GLY A 96 22.14 4.38 0.98
CA GLY A 96 22.17 5.79 0.57
C GLY A 96 22.74 6.06 -0.83
N SER A 97 23.57 5.18 -1.36
CA SER A 97 24.36 5.46 -2.56
C SER A 97 23.77 4.80 -3.81
N VAL A 98 23.75 5.54 -4.92
CA VAL A 98 23.53 4.96 -6.25
C VAL A 98 24.69 4.01 -6.53
N VAL A 99 24.36 2.76 -6.87
CA VAL A 99 25.36 1.80 -7.34
C VAL A 99 25.11 1.62 -8.83
N GLU A 100 26.04 2.15 -9.62
CA GLU A 100 25.97 2.13 -11.08
C GLU A 100 25.75 0.70 -11.59
N GLY A 101 24.78 0.52 -12.49
CA GLY A 101 24.39 -0.78 -13.01
C GLY A 101 23.55 -1.67 -12.07
N LYS A 102 23.30 -1.27 -10.82
CA LYS A 102 22.42 -2.01 -9.89
C LYS A 102 21.14 -1.27 -9.52
N VAL A 103 21.23 0.04 -9.27
CA VAL A 103 20.13 0.85 -8.75
C VAL A 103 20.11 2.17 -9.51
N ASN A 104 19.09 2.38 -10.34
CA ASN A 104 18.92 3.62 -11.08
C ASN A 104 18.65 4.80 -10.14
N ALA A 105 19.04 6.01 -10.55
CA ALA A 105 18.61 7.23 -9.88
C ALA A 105 17.07 7.35 -9.91
N GLY A 106 16.49 8.02 -8.92
CA GLY A 106 15.07 8.37 -8.94
C GLY A 106 14.10 7.18 -8.95
N SER A 107 14.56 5.97 -8.65
CA SER A 107 13.74 4.76 -8.71
C SER A 107 13.34 4.26 -7.33
N PRO A 108 12.18 4.60 -6.74
CA PRO A 108 11.79 4.10 -5.42
C PRO A 108 11.47 2.59 -5.42
N ALA A 109 11.77 1.90 -4.31
CA ALA A 109 11.24 0.56 -4.02
C ALA A 109 9.81 0.63 -3.42
N VAL A 110 9.50 1.74 -2.74
CA VAL A 110 8.20 2.02 -2.11
C VAL A 110 7.71 3.40 -2.52
N LEU A 111 6.51 3.47 -3.07
CA LEU A 111 5.83 4.73 -3.41
C LEU A 111 4.53 4.84 -2.62
N ILE A 112 4.34 5.97 -1.94
CA ILE A 112 3.13 6.30 -1.19
C ILE A 112 2.37 7.41 -1.91
N ILE A 113 1.14 7.14 -2.33
CA ILE A 113 0.27 8.12 -2.97
C ILE A 113 -0.80 8.57 -1.99
N SER A 114 -0.95 9.88 -1.82
CA SER A 114 -1.94 10.46 -0.93
C SER A 114 -2.62 11.67 -1.55
N SER A 115 -3.80 12.01 -1.03
CA SER A 115 -4.60 13.14 -1.52
C SER A 115 -3.99 14.52 -1.22
N SER A 116 -3.04 14.60 -0.28
CA SER A 116 -2.42 15.87 0.09
C SER A 116 -0.98 15.73 0.57
N ALA A 117 -0.23 16.84 0.48
CA ALA A 117 1.14 16.95 0.98
C ALA A 117 1.26 16.66 2.49
N LEU A 118 0.25 17.06 3.28
CA LEU A 118 0.25 16.83 4.73
C LEU A 118 0.17 15.33 5.05
N ARG A 119 -0.71 14.61 4.34
CA ARG A 119 -0.84 13.16 4.45
C ARG A 119 0.44 12.45 4.01
N CYS A 120 1.04 12.86 2.89
CA CYS A 120 2.33 12.34 2.42
C CYS A 120 3.39 12.42 3.54
N ILE A 121 3.56 13.60 4.15
CA ILE A 121 4.53 13.82 5.23
C ILE A 121 4.18 12.97 6.45
N HIS A 122 2.90 12.86 6.81
CA HIS A 122 2.45 12.08 7.95
C HIS A 122 2.79 10.59 7.79
N LEU A 123 2.50 9.99 6.63
CA LEU A 123 2.80 8.60 6.32
C LEU A 123 4.31 8.31 6.33
N LEU A 124 5.13 9.20 5.77
CA LEU A 124 6.60 9.07 5.81
C LEU A 124 7.16 8.99 7.24
N ARG A 125 6.44 9.47 8.26
CA ARG A 125 6.86 9.33 9.66
C ARG A 125 6.94 7.86 10.11
N GLY A 126 6.18 6.96 9.46
CA GLY A 126 6.22 5.52 9.68
C GLY A 126 7.50 4.84 9.19
N PHE A 127 8.24 5.52 8.30
CA PHE A 127 9.41 4.97 7.62
C PHE A 127 10.74 5.59 8.09
N ARG A 128 10.73 6.52 9.07
CA ARG A 128 11.95 7.25 9.51
C ARG A 128 13.11 6.36 9.94
N SER A 129 12.80 5.18 10.49
CA SER A 129 13.82 4.21 10.91
C SER A 129 14.62 3.65 9.74
N PHE A 130 14.06 3.68 8.53
CA PHE A 130 14.68 3.19 7.30
C PHE A 130 15.41 4.31 6.54
N THR A 131 14.91 5.54 6.62
CA THR A 131 15.35 6.66 5.79
C THR A 131 16.50 7.47 6.40
N LYS A 132 17.36 6.85 7.23
CA LYS A 132 18.46 7.54 7.91
C LYS A 132 19.63 7.85 6.97
N GLN A 133 19.94 6.94 6.04
CA GLN A 133 21.03 7.10 5.08
C GLN A 133 20.51 7.67 3.75
N CYS A 134 19.35 7.20 3.29
CA CYS A 134 18.62 7.76 2.16
C CYS A 134 17.34 8.47 2.66
N HIS A 135 17.28 9.79 2.56
CA HIS A 135 16.07 10.52 2.92
C HIS A 135 14.92 10.16 1.97
N ALA A 136 13.69 10.08 2.49
CA ALA A 136 12.52 9.84 1.65
C ALA A 136 12.23 11.05 0.75
N ALA A 137 11.96 10.78 -0.53
CA ALA A 137 11.59 11.79 -1.50
C ALA A 137 10.15 12.26 -1.28
N LYS A 138 9.93 13.58 -1.39
CA LYS A 138 8.62 14.23 -1.25
C LYS A 138 8.19 14.77 -2.59
N LEU A 139 7.21 14.14 -3.22
CA LEU A 139 6.78 14.38 -4.60
C LEU A 139 5.45 15.15 -4.62
N PHE A 140 5.42 16.38 -4.11
CA PHE A 140 4.24 17.26 -4.14
C PHE A 140 4.60 18.74 -4.29
N ALA A 141 3.62 19.57 -4.66
CA ALA A 141 3.80 20.94 -5.15
C ALA A 141 3.73 22.06 -4.09
N LYS A 142 4.18 21.83 -2.85
CA LYS A 142 4.00 22.82 -1.76
C LYS A 142 5.16 23.83 -1.64
N HIS A 143 6.40 23.36 -1.77
CA HIS A 143 7.60 24.18 -1.52
C HIS A 143 8.78 23.88 -2.46
N LEU A 144 8.61 22.95 -3.41
CA LEU A 144 9.65 22.59 -4.37
C LEU A 144 9.10 22.70 -5.79
N LYS A 145 9.81 23.42 -6.64
CA LYS A 145 9.50 23.49 -8.07
C LYS A 145 9.79 22.15 -8.73
N LEU A 146 9.18 21.93 -9.90
CA LEU A 146 9.36 20.67 -10.63
C LEU A 146 10.85 20.40 -10.93
N GLN A 147 11.57 21.39 -11.44
CA GLN A 147 12.99 21.26 -11.80
C GLN A 147 13.91 20.97 -10.60
N GLU A 148 13.59 21.53 -9.44
CA GLU A 148 14.30 21.24 -8.19
C GLU A 148 14.08 19.79 -7.77
N GLN A 149 12.84 19.27 -7.89
CA GLN A 149 12.57 17.86 -7.61
C GLN A 149 13.23 16.92 -8.62
N ILE A 150 13.23 17.25 -9.91
CA ILE A 150 13.96 16.49 -10.93
C ILE A 150 15.44 16.39 -10.54
N SER A 151 16.04 17.50 -10.10
CA SER A 151 17.43 17.52 -9.64
C SER A 151 17.67 16.64 -8.41
N LEU A 152 16.72 16.60 -7.46
CA LEU A 152 16.80 15.71 -6.30
C LEU A 152 16.70 14.23 -6.69
N LEU A 153 15.90 13.90 -7.70
CA LEU A 153 15.71 12.54 -8.21
C LEU A 153 16.90 12.02 -9.02
N LYS A 154 17.93 12.83 -9.29
CA LYS A 154 19.21 12.33 -9.81
C LYS A 154 19.99 11.48 -8.81
N ASN A 155 19.58 11.46 -7.54
CA ASN A 155 20.15 10.62 -6.49
C ASN A 155 19.35 9.33 -6.29
N ARG A 156 19.87 8.42 -5.46
CA ARG A 156 19.13 7.24 -5.02
C ARG A 156 17.89 7.66 -4.25
N VAL A 157 16.78 7.02 -4.57
CA VAL A 157 15.52 7.15 -3.84
C VAL A 157 15.07 5.76 -3.48
N ASN A 158 14.92 5.45 -2.20
CA ASN A 158 14.39 4.16 -1.75
C ASN A 158 12.89 4.23 -1.49
N ILE A 159 12.45 5.32 -0.86
CA ILE A 159 11.06 5.54 -0.47
C ILE A 159 10.66 6.94 -0.94
N ALA A 160 9.51 7.03 -1.59
CA ALA A 160 8.94 8.30 -2.01
C ALA A 160 7.48 8.42 -1.57
N SER A 161 7.02 9.64 -1.32
CA SER A 161 5.60 9.92 -1.08
C SER A 161 5.17 11.18 -1.80
N GLY A 162 4.02 11.13 -2.48
CA GLY A 162 3.58 12.20 -3.36
C GLY A 162 2.08 12.27 -3.62
N THR A 163 1.70 13.34 -4.29
CA THR A 163 0.35 13.54 -4.83
C THR A 163 0.30 13.10 -6.30
N PRO A 164 -0.83 12.55 -6.80
CA PRO A 164 -0.96 12.07 -8.18
C PRO A 164 -0.44 13.05 -9.24
N SER A 165 -0.93 14.31 -9.22
CA SER A 165 -0.49 15.38 -10.12
C SER A 165 1.03 15.52 -10.27
N ARG A 166 1.78 15.38 -9.17
CA ARG A 166 3.23 15.60 -9.17
C ARG A 166 4.00 14.34 -9.53
N ILE A 167 3.52 13.18 -9.10
CA ILE A 167 4.07 11.89 -9.53
C ILE A 167 4.01 11.79 -11.05
N LYS A 168 2.84 12.06 -11.65
CA LYS A 168 2.66 12.09 -13.10
C LYS A 168 3.70 12.97 -13.79
N LYS A 169 3.82 14.23 -13.36
CA LYS A 169 4.78 15.19 -13.95
C LYS A 169 6.25 14.76 -13.85
N LEU A 170 6.61 13.99 -12.82
CA LEU A 170 7.98 13.50 -12.64
C LEU A 170 8.24 12.24 -13.47
N ILE A 171 7.23 11.40 -13.70
CA ILE A 171 7.30 10.27 -14.64
C ILE A 171 7.38 10.80 -16.07
N ASP A 172 6.49 11.73 -16.45
CA ASP A 172 6.46 12.35 -17.79
C ASP A 172 7.76 13.12 -18.10
N ALA A 173 8.49 13.58 -17.08
CA ALA A 173 9.79 14.22 -17.21
C ALA A 173 10.98 13.24 -17.12
N GLU A 174 10.71 11.92 -17.12
CA GLU A 174 11.68 10.83 -17.03
C GLU A 174 12.60 10.91 -15.79
N ALA A 175 12.13 11.60 -14.74
CA ALA A 175 12.89 11.80 -13.50
C ALA A 175 12.53 10.77 -12.43
N LEU A 176 11.31 10.23 -12.45
CA LEU A 176 10.86 9.17 -11.55
C LEU A 176 10.77 7.85 -12.33
N ASP A 177 11.72 6.96 -12.10
CA ASP A 177 11.75 5.62 -12.68
C ASP A 177 10.96 4.64 -11.79
N LEU A 178 10.09 3.83 -12.36
CA LEU A 178 9.25 2.88 -11.62
C LEU A 178 9.78 1.43 -11.68
N SER A 179 10.92 1.19 -12.35
CA SER A 179 11.50 -0.14 -12.59
C SER A 179 11.77 -0.95 -11.32
N ARG A 180 12.09 -0.29 -10.19
CA ARG A 180 12.34 -0.93 -8.89
C ARG A 180 11.11 -0.96 -7.98
N LEU A 181 9.98 -0.39 -8.40
CA LEU A 181 8.82 -0.25 -7.53
C LEU A 181 8.20 -1.62 -7.23
N GLN A 182 8.21 -2.02 -5.95
CA GLN A 182 7.63 -3.29 -5.50
C GLN A 182 6.42 -3.09 -4.60
N VAL A 183 6.28 -1.92 -3.97
CA VAL A 183 5.17 -1.61 -3.07
C VAL A 183 4.58 -0.24 -3.37
N LEU A 184 3.29 -0.22 -3.72
CA LEU A 184 2.47 0.99 -3.85
C LEU A 184 1.52 1.10 -2.66
N VAL A 185 1.67 2.13 -1.85
CA VAL A 185 0.77 2.44 -0.74
C VAL A 185 -0.24 3.51 -1.17
N LEU A 186 -1.52 3.17 -1.14
CA LEU A 186 -2.63 4.08 -1.41
C LEU A 186 -3.23 4.56 -0.09
N ASP A 187 -3.15 5.86 0.16
CA ASP A 187 -3.72 6.49 1.36
C ASP A 187 -5.22 6.77 1.18
N LEU A 188 -6.04 5.87 1.70
CA LEU A 188 -7.49 5.94 1.65
C LEU A 188 -8.11 6.59 2.90
N GLN A 189 -7.28 7.08 3.83
CA GLN A 189 -7.77 7.78 5.02
C GLN A 189 -8.62 9.00 4.61
N PRO A 190 -9.90 9.08 5.01
CA PRO A 190 -10.74 10.23 4.70
C PRO A 190 -10.23 11.50 5.39
N ASP A 191 -10.39 12.63 4.71
CA ASP A 191 -10.21 13.95 5.29
C ASP A 191 -11.39 14.34 6.20
N VAL A 192 -11.32 15.55 6.78
CA VAL A 192 -12.37 16.06 7.67
C VAL A 192 -13.74 16.21 7.00
N LYS A 193 -13.80 16.21 5.66
CA LYS A 193 -15.03 16.27 4.86
C LYS A 193 -15.48 14.89 4.38
N GLY A 194 -14.74 13.84 4.69
CA GLY A 194 -15.00 12.47 4.27
C GLY A 194 -14.45 12.10 2.89
N TYR A 195 -13.61 12.95 2.28
CA TYR A 195 -12.98 12.64 1.00
C TYR A 195 -11.64 11.93 1.18
N SER A 196 -11.36 10.93 0.36
CA SER A 196 -10.09 10.18 0.32
C SER A 196 -9.41 10.35 -1.05
N LEU A 197 -8.27 9.67 -1.24
CA LEU A 197 -7.59 9.58 -2.54
C LEU A 197 -8.53 9.15 -3.68
N LEU A 198 -9.49 8.27 -3.39
CA LEU A 198 -10.39 7.67 -4.39
C LEU A 198 -11.73 8.40 -4.51
N THR A 199 -12.05 9.35 -3.62
CA THR A 199 -13.37 10.02 -3.63
C THR A 199 -13.29 11.53 -3.85
N LEU A 200 -12.14 12.17 -3.64
CA LEU A 200 -11.94 13.58 -3.97
C LEU A 200 -11.84 13.73 -5.51
N PRO A 201 -12.81 14.34 -6.23
CA PRO A 201 -12.94 14.17 -7.68
C PRO A 201 -11.68 14.46 -8.50
N GLN A 202 -11.10 15.66 -8.35
CA GLN A 202 -9.89 16.04 -9.10
C GLN A 202 -8.69 15.12 -8.81
N VAL A 203 -8.48 14.80 -7.53
CA VAL A 203 -7.36 13.95 -7.10
C VAL A 203 -7.56 12.51 -7.53
N ARG A 204 -8.80 12.02 -7.47
CA ARG A 204 -9.20 10.71 -7.95
C ARG A 204 -8.90 10.59 -9.43
N ASP A 205 -9.35 11.54 -10.23
CA ASP A 205 -9.19 11.47 -11.70
C ASP A 205 -7.71 11.46 -12.10
N GLU A 206 -6.88 12.32 -11.47
CA GLU A 206 -5.42 12.29 -11.64
C GLU A 206 -4.81 10.95 -11.17
N PHE A 207 -5.26 10.39 -10.05
CA PHE A 207 -4.79 9.10 -9.56
C PHE A 207 -5.14 7.97 -10.55
N LEU A 208 -6.37 7.96 -11.08
CA LEU A 208 -6.83 6.93 -12.00
C LEU A 208 -6.03 6.93 -13.30
N GLU A 209 -5.71 8.11 -13.83
CA GLU A 209 -4.84 8.24 -14.99
C GLU A 209 -3.46 7.63 -14.71
N VAL A 210 -2.82 8.02 -13.60
CA VAL A 210 -1.49 7.49 -13.24
C VAL A 210 -1.55 5.98 -12.99
N PHE A 211 -2.58 5.49 -12.31
CA PHE A 211 -2.73 4.08 -11.98
C PHE A 211 -2.85 3.22 -13.23
N LYS A 212 -3.74 3.59 -14.16
CA LYS A 212 -3.97 2.85 -15.40
C LYS A 212 -2.74 2.84 -16.30
N ASN A 213 -2.05 3.98 -16.41
CA ASN A 213 -0.94 4.13 -17.34
C ASN A 213 0.38 3.52 -16.82
N TYR A 214 0.58 3.49 -15.49
CA TYR A 214 1.91 3.19 -14.93
C TYR A 214 1.95 2.05 -13.89
N PHE A 215 0.83 1.73 -13.22
CA PHE A 215 0.84 0.73 -12.14
C PHE A 215 0.04 -0.53 -12.48
N TYR A 216 -0.97 -0.43 -13.35
CA TYR A 216 -1.87 -1.53 -13.66
C TYR A 216 -1.13 -2.77 -14.17
N GLU A 217 -0.30 -2.62 -15.22
CA GLU A 217 0.42 -3.74 -15.82
C GLU A 217 1.34 -4.44 -14.81
N ALA A 218 2.13 -3.67 -14.06
CA ALA A 218 3.04 -4.20 -13.04
C ALA A 218 2.29 -4.93 -11.91
N MET A 219 1.08 -4.47 -11.57
CA MET A 219 0.20 -5.13 -10.60
C MET A 219 -0.29 -6.48 -11.13
N ILE A 220 -0.80 -6.54 -12.37
CA ILE A 220 -1.31 -7.77 -12.99
C ILE A 220 -0.21 -8.81 -13.18
N GLN A 221 1.00 -8.39 -13.52
CA GLN A 221 2.17 -9.26 -13.64
C GLN A 221 2.73 -9.73 -12.29
N GLY A 222 2.18 -9.28 -11.16
CA GLY A 222 2.63 -9.64 -9.81
C GLY A 222 3.93 -8.96 -9.36
N GLY A 223 4.46 -8.03 -10.15
CA GLY A 223 5.66 -7.26 -9.82
C GLY A 223 5.42 -6.16 -8.78
N LEU A 224 4.16 -5.76 -8.59
CA LEU A 224 3.76 -4.66 -7.71
C LEU A 224 2.71 -5.09 -6.69
N ARG A 225 3.02 -4.89 -5.40
CA ARG A 225 2.07 -5.09 -4.30
C ARG A 225 1.39 -3.79 -3.90
N ILE A 226 0.08 -3.83 -3.72
CA ILE A 226 -0.78 -2.69 -3.38
C ILE A 226 -1.18 -2.75 -1.91
N CYS A 227 -0.91 -1.68 -1.17
CA CYS A 227 -1.33 -1.52 0.23
C CYS A 227 -2.43 -0.45 0.31
N LEU A 228 -3.63 -0.83 0.77
CA LEU A 228 -4.73 0.12 1.00
C LEU A 228 -4.71 0.62 2.45
N TYR A 229 -4.00 1.72 2.70
CA TYR A 229 -3.87 2.29 4.04
C TYR A 229 -5.09 3.14 4.40
N GLY A 230 -5.57 3.09 5.64
CA GLY A 230 -6.75 3.83 6.09
C GLY A 230 -8.10 3.23 5.63
N TYR A 231 -8.09 2.14 4.87
CA TYR A 231 -9.30 1.42 4.51
C TYR A 231 -9.87 0.64 5.71
N GLN A 232 -11.17 0.68 5.92
CA GLN A 232 -11.86 -0.16 6.89
C GLN A 232 -13.01 -0.89 6.19
N ALA A 233 -12.88 -2.21 6.10
CA ALA A 233 -13.95 -3.12 5.66
C ALA A 233 -15.25 -2.83 6.44
N GLY A 234 -16.37 -2.68 5.72
CA GLY A 234 -17.69 -2.43 6.31
C GLY A 234 -18.08 -0.96 6.57
N VAL A 235 -17.19 0.02 6.38
CA VAL A 235 -17.57 1.44 6.35
C VAL A 235 -17.84 1.82 4.89
N GLY A 236 -19.08 1.59 4.45
CA GLY A 236 -19.48 1.84 3.06
C GLY A 236 -19.05 3.21 2.56
N LEU A 237 -18.43 3.24 1.38
CA LEU A 237 -18.22 4.45 0.60
C LEU A 237 -19.59 5.10 0.38
N LYS A 238 -19.92 6.11 1.18
CA LYS A 238 -21.14 6.89 0.96
C LYS A 238 -20.90 7.77 -0.27
N ASP A 239 -21.25 7.25 -1.44
CA ASP A 239 -21.39 8.04 -2.65
C ASP A 239 -22.48 9.09 -2.42
N LYS A 240 -22.06 10.29 -2.02
CA LYS A 240 -22.96 11.45 -1.99
C LYS A 240 -22.99 12.05 -3.40
N HIS A 241 -23.69 11.39 -4.32
CA HIS A 241 -24.23 12.09 -5.47
C HIS A 241 -25.27 13.09 -4.95
N LYS A 242 -24.93 14.39 -5.00
CA LYS A 242 -25.87 15.48 -4.74
C LYS A 242 -26.95 15.45 -5.83
N GLN A 243 -28.17 15.06 -5.49
CA GLN A 243 -29.35 15.45 -6.25
C GLN A 243 -29.51 16.97 -6.15
N GLY A 244 -29.54 17.62 -7.31
CA GLY A 244 -29.79 19.05 -7.44
C GLY A 244 -31.16 19.39 -6.85
N HIS A 245 -31.19 20.40 -6.00
CA HIS A 245 -32.40 20.95 -5.44
C HIS A 245 -32.99 21.90 -6.50
N THR A 246 -34.03 21.46 -7.21
CA THR A 246 -34.89 22.36 -7.99
C THR A 246 -35.79 23.10 -7.01
N ILE A 247 -35.62 24.43 -6.96
CA ILE A 247 -36.51 25.35 -6.26
C ILE A 247 -37.77 25.51 -7.13
N PRO A 248 -39.00 25.32 -6.61
CA PRO A 248 -40.20 25.65 -7.36
C PRO A 248 -40.44 27.17 -7.29
N ASP A 249 -40.63 27.78 -8.46
CA ASP A 249 -41.08 29.17 -8.59
C ASP A 249 -42.46 29.34 -7.96
N THR A 250 -42.59 30.33 -7.09
CA THR A 250 -43.85 31.02 -6.76
C THR A 250 -43.58 32.51 -6.69
#